data_AF-A0A2V9JR49-F1
#
_entry.id   AF-A0A2V9JR49-F1
#
_cell.length_a   1.000
_cell.length_b   1.000
_cell.length_c   1.000
_cell.angle_alpha   90.00
_cell.angle_beta   90.00
_cell.angle_gamma   90.00
#
_symmetry.space_group_name_H-M   'P 1'
#
loop_
_entity.id
_entity.type
_entity.pdbx_description
1 polymer ?
#
loop_
_entity_poly.entity_id
_entity_poly.type
_entity_poly.pdbx_seq_one_letter_code
_entity_poly.pdbx_strand_id
1 'polypeptide(L)'
;MSVDNLLSLTCNAGKLFVSFAPAVSGKAAKAMRQQMRRWQLHHRNDLALTDVVKRFRPVLLGWVRYYGRFRPSALREALPTLDHFLVRWAQRKYKRLRTHKMRAWACLRGLRTRQPTLFPHWELEATVGR
;
A
#
# COMPACT_ATOMS: atom_id res chain seq x y z
N MET A 1 -3.69 12.00 59.00
CA MET A 1 -3.04 12.85 57.99
C MET A 1 -2.77 11.96 56.79
N SER A 2 -3.60 12.06 55.75
CA SER A 2 -3.31 12.85 54.53
C SER A 2 -2.17 12.22 53.73
N VAL A 3 -2.23 11.92 52.43
CA VAL A 3 -3.25 12.02 51.36
C VAL A 3 -2.57 11.40 50.13
N ASP A 4 -3.11 10.34 49.55
CA ASP A 4 -2.79 9.89 48.18
C ASP A 4 -4.04 9.19 47.61
N ASN A 5 -5.15 9.90 47.44
CA ASN A 5 -5.52 10.71 46.27
C ASN A 5 -5.42 9.98 44.91
N LEU A 6 -6.60 9.56 44.45
CA LEU A 6 -7.10 9.64 43.07
C LEU A 6 -6.32 8.96 41.94
N LEU A 7 -6.92 7.88 41.45
CA LEU A 7 -7.42 7.73 40.07
C LEU A 7 -8.31 6.47 40.04
N SER A 8 -9.59 6.59 40.40
CA SER A 8 -10.69 6.73 39.45
C SER A 8 -10.67 5.73 38.29
N LEU A 9 -11.44 4.65 38.47
CA LEU A 9 -12.46 4.17 37.54
C LEU A 9 -12.32 4.63 36.08
N THR A 10 -11.89 3.73 35.21
CA THR A 10 -12.57 3.53 33.92
C THR A 10 -12.67 2.03 33.62
N CYS A 11 -13.86 1.48 33.82
CA CYS A 11 -14.25 0.22 33.21
C CYS A 11 -14.22 0.41 31.69
N ASN A 12 -13.18 -0.08 31.01
CA ASN A 12 -13.14 -0.03 29.56
C ASN A 12 -13.86 -1.27 29.00
N ALA A 13 -15.19 -1.17 28.89
CA ALA A 13 -15.98 -2.11 28.12
C ALA A 13 -15.62 -1.95 26.63
N GLY A 14 -14.85 -2.90 26.10
CA GLY A 14 -14.18 -2.73 24.80
C GLY A 14 -14.01 -4.00 23.96
N LYS A 15 -15.04 -4.84 23.89
CA LYS A 15 -15.30 -5.86 22.84
C LYS A 15 -14.23 -6.95 22.65
N LEU A 16 -14.53 -8.11 23.22
CA LEU A 16 -14.11 -9.42 22.72
C LEU A 16 -14.64 -9.60 21.28
N PHE A 17 -13.76 -9.54 20.27
CA PHE A 17 -14.04 -10.04 18.92
C PHE A 17 -13.27 -11.34 18.72
N VAL A 18 -13.81 -12.43 19.28
CA VAL A 18 -13.50 -13.79 18.82
C VAL A 18 -14.52 -14.11 17.74
N SER A 19 -14.29 -13.56 16.56
CA SER A 19 -14.77 -14.19 15.34
C SER A 19 -13.54 -14.41 14.48
N PHE A 20 -13.29 -15.67 14.13
CA PHE A 20 -12.32 -16.10 13.11
C PHE A 20 -12.66 -15.56 11.72
N ALA A 21 -13.68 -14.68 11.63
CA ALA A 21 -13.83 -13.78 10.52
C ALA A 21 -12.57 -12.91 10.43
N PRO A 22 -12.01 -12.77 9.23
CA PRO A 22 -10.78 -12.04 9.05
C PRO A 22 -11.17 -10.53 9.12
N ALA A 23 -11.42 -10.00 10.33
CA ALA A 23 -11.79 -8.61 10.62
C ALA A 23 -10.56 -7.68 10.76
N VAL A 24 -9.42 -8.13 10.21
CA VAL A 24 -8.15 -7.37 10.14
C VAL A 24 -8.17 -6.46 8.90
N SER A 25 -9.33 -6.05 8.34
CA SER A 25 -9.39 -5.41 7.01
C SER A 25 -8.56 -4.11 6.98
N GLY A 26 -8.81 -3.21 7.92
CA GLY A 26 -8.03 -1.98 8.10
C GLY A 26 -6.62 -2.22 8.64
N LYS A 27 -6.45 -3.16 9.58
CA LYS A 27 -5.13 -3.45 10.18
C LYS A 27 -4.17 -4.09 9.16
N ALA A 28 -4.65 -4.94 8.26
CA ALA A 28 -3.86 -5.55 7.20
C ALA A 28 -3.49 -4.52 6.13
N ALA A 29 -4.45 -3.71 5.66
CA ALA A 29 -4.17 -2.63 4.73
C ALA A 29 -3.18 -1.61 5.33
N LYS A 30 -3.33 -1.28 6.63
CA LYS A 30 -2.38 -0.42 7.37
C LYS A 30 -1.00 -1.06 7.47
N ALA A 31 -0.90 -2.35 7.76
CA ALA A 31 0.37 -3.08 7.81
C ALA A 31 1.07 -3.12 6.43
N MET A 32 0.32 -3.38 5.34
CA MET A 32 0.85 -3.29 3.98
C MET A 32 1.38 -1.88 3.67
N ARG A 33 0.59 -0.84 3.96
CA ARG A 33 1.01 0.57 3.77
C ARG A 33 2.23 0.93 4.63
N GLN A 34 2.36 0.39 5.84
CA GLN A 34 3.55 0.57 6.68
C GLN A 34 4.77 -0.14 6.07
N GLN A 35 4.60 -1.36 5.57
CA GLN A 35 5.68 -2.08 4.90
C GLN A 35 6.15 -1.36 3.63
N MET A 36 5.22 -0.86 2.82
CA MET A 36 5.53 -0.04 1.65
C MET A 36 6.28 1.26 2.03
N ARG A 37 5.89 1.90 3.14
CA ARG A 37 6.60 3.08 3.67
C ARG A 37 8.04 2.75 4.06
N ARG A 38 8.27 1.60 4.71
CA ARG A 38 9.61 1.15 5.13
C ARG A 38 10.54 0.89 3.96
N TRP A 39 10.02 0.56 2.78
CA TRP A 39 10.85 0.42 1.58
C TRP A 39 11.51 1.73 1.14
N GLN A 40 10.99 2.89 1.58
CA GLN A 40 11.55 4.21 1.31
C GLN A 40 11.94 4.41 -0.17
N LEU A 41 11.10 3.93 -1.08
CA LEU A 41 11.41 3.87 -2.52
C LEU A 41 11.84 5.23 -3.11
N HIS A 42 11.31 6.31 -2.56
CA HIS A 42 11.64 7.69 -2.93
C HIS A 42 13.10 8.10 -2.63
N HIS A 43 13.86 7.35 -1.82
CA HIS A 43 15.29 7.58 -1.59
C HIS A 43 16.18 6.82 -2.58
N ARG A 44 15.66 5.78 -3.24
CA ARG A 44 16.43 4.92 -4.13
C ARG A 44 16.29 5.30 -5.60
N ASN A 45 16.94 6.41 -5.98
CA ASN A 45 16.96 6.89 -7.38
C ASN A 45 17.90 6.08 -8.29
N ASP A 46 18.83 5.35 -7.68
CA ASP A 46 19.83 4.46 -8.29
C ASP A 46 19.20 3.25 -9.00
N LEU A 47 18.08 2.73 -8.48
CA LEU A 47 17.44 1.53 -9.03
C LEU A 47 16.76 1.80 -10.38
N ALA A 48 16.93 0.89 -11.36
CA ALA A 48 16.12 0.91 -12.56
C ALA A 48 14.66 0.48 -12.27
N LEU A 49 13.73 0.86 -13.15
CA LEU A 49 12.32 0.45 -13.01
C LEU A 49 12.17 -1.07 -12.93
N THR A 50 12.98 -1.80 -13.70
CA THR A 50 13.04 -3.27 -13.69
C THR A 50 13.48 -3.83 -12.35
N ASP A 51 14.44 -3.20 -11.68
CA ASP A 51 14.94 -3.67 -10.38
C ASP A 51 13.94 -3.38 -9.26
N VAL A 52 13.28 -2.23 -9.34
CA VAL A 52 12.13 -1.86 -8.50
C VAL A 52 11.05 -2.93 -8.62
N VAL A 53 10.68 -3.30 -9.85
CA VAL A 53 9.67 -4.34 -10.11
C VAL A 53 10.13 -5.69 -9.55
N LYS A 54 11.34 -6.15 -9.88
CA LYS A 54 11.88 -7.44 -9.41
C LYS A 54 11.86 -7.54 -7.88
N ARG A 55 12.17 -6.46 -7.17
CA ARG A 55 12.19 -6.43 -5.71
C ARG A 55 10.79 -6.49 -5.09
N PHE A 56 9.81 -5.80 -5.66
CA PHE A 56 8.47 -5.71 -5.07
C PHE A 56 7.50 -6.78 -5.54
N ARG A 57 7.65 -7.26 -6.77
CA ARG A 57 6.80 -8.29 -7.38
C ARG A 57 6.56 -9.51 -6.47
N PRO A 58 7.56 -10.14 -5.82
CA PRO A 58 7.30 -11.29 -4.95
C PRO A 58 6.42 -10.95 -3.74
N VAL A 59 6.61 -9.78 -3.13
CA VAL A 59 5.79 -9.35 -1.98
C VAL A 59 4.36 -9.05 -2.42
N LEU A 60 4.19 -8.37 -3.55
CA LEU A 60 2.87 -8.06 -4.10
C LEU A 60 2.13 -9.33 -4.52
N LEU A 61 2.82 -10.28 -5.14
CA LEU A 61 2.24 -11.60 -5.45
C LEU A 61 1.81 -12.33 -4.18
N GLY A 62 2.61 -12.29 -3.10
CA GLY A 62 2.24 -12.86 -1.82
C GLY A 62 0.96 -12.23 -1.25
N TRP A 63 0.85 -10.90 -1.30
CA TRP A 63 -0.36 -10.21 -0.86
C TRP A 63 -1.57 -10.49 -1.74
N VAL A 64 -1.43 -10.50 -3.06
CA VAL A 64 -2.53 -10.84 -3.98
C VAL A 64 -2.96 -12.29 -3.80
N ARG A 65 -2.03 -13.24 -3.65
CA ARG A 65 -2.36 -14.66 -3.44
C ARG A 65 -3.04 -14.90 -2.08
N TYR A 66 -2.53 -14.28 -1.02
CA TYR A 66 -3.06 -14.47 0.33
C TYR A 66 -4.36 -13.70 0.55
N TYR A 67 -4.41 -12.42 0.18
CA TYR A 67 -5.56 -11.55 0.43
C TYR A 67 -6.55 -11.48 -0.73
N GLY A 68 -6.18 -11.86 -1.95
CA GLY A 68 -7.05 -11.73 -3.12
C GLY A 68 -8.34 -12.54 -3.03
N ARG A 69 -8.27 -13.76 -2.47
CA ARG A 69 -9.45 -14.64 -2.31
C ARG A 69 -10.35 -14.23 -1.14
N PHE A 70 -9.75 -13.79 -0.04
CA PHE A 70 -10.48 -13.58 1.21
C PHE A 70 -10.85 -12.13 1.46
N ARG A 71 -10.06 -11.17 0.95
CA ARG A 71 -10.22 -9.73 1.25
C ARG A 71 -9.76 -8.81 0.11
N PRO A 72 -10.49 -8.77 -1.01
CA PRO A 72 -10.20 -7.86 -2.11
C PRO A 72 -10.30 -6.38 -1.72
N SER A 73 -11.17 -6.01 -0.76
CA SER A 73 -11.34 -4.63 -0.29
C SER A 73 -10.07 -4.07 0.38
N ALA A 74 -9.40 -4.86 1.22
CA ALA A 74 -8.16 -4.44 1.89
C ALA A 74 -7.01 -4.22 0.90
N LEU A 75 -6.95 -5.05 -0.14
CA LEU A 75 -6.03 -4.86 -1.28
C LEU A 75 -6.36 -3.56 -2.01
N ARG A 76 -7.63 -3.30 -2.33
CA ARG A 76 -8.08 -2.08 -3.01
C ARG A 76 -7.74 -0.80 -2.24
N GLU A 77 -7.68 -0.84 -0.91
CA GLU A 77 -7.24 0.30 -0.11
C GLU A 77 -5.71 0.46 -0.03
N ALA A 78 -4.96 -0.64 -0.05
CA ALA A 78 -3.50 -0.61 0.12
C ALA A 78 -2.77 -0.29 -1.19
N LEU A 79 -3.23 -0.87 -2.30
CA LEU A 79 -2.55 -0.82 -3.60
C LEU A 79 -2.40 0.58 -4.22
N PRO A 80 -3.39 1.50 -4.12
CA PRO A 80 -3.20 2.87 -4.59
C PRO A 80 -2.03 3.59 -3.90
N THR A 81 -1.73 3.22 -2.65
CA THR A 81 -0.58 3.78 -1.91
C THR A 81 0.74 3.43 -2.60
N LEU A 82 0.84 2.23 -3.19
CA LEU A 82 2.01 1.82 -3.97
C LEU A 82 2.18 2.69 -5.21
N ASP A 83 1.10 2.94 -5.95
CA ASP A 83 1.14 3.80 -7.13
C ASP A 83 1.55 5.24 -6.76
N HIS A 84 1.09 5.76 -5.62
CA HIS A 84 1.58 7.04 -5.08
C HIS A 84 3.09 7.03 -4.80
N PHE A 85 3.66 5.92 -4.33
CA PHE A 85 5.11 5.79 -4.13
C PHE A 85 5.86 5.71 -5.46
N LEU A 86 5.33 4.97 -6.44
CA LEU A 86 5.92 4.87 -7.78
C LEU A 86 5.94 6.23 -8.48
N VAL A 87 4.84 7.00 -8.40
CA VAL A 87 4.79 8.36 -8.94
C VAL A 87 5.83 9.24 -8.25
N ARG A 88 5.91 9.24 -6.91
CA ARG A 88 6.90 10.04 -6.18
C ARG A 88 8.34 9.66 -6.53
N TRP A 89 8.62 8.37 -6.69
CA TRP A 89 9.92 7.89 -7.14
C TRP A 89 10.22 8.36 -8.58
N ALA A 90 9.26 8.23 -9.51
CA ALA A 90 9.42 8.69 -10.88
C ALA A 90 9.66 10.22 -10.96
N GLN A 91 8.97 11.00 -10.13
CA GLN A 91 9.20 12.45 -10.03
C GLN A 91 10.61 12.80 -9.54
N ARG A 92 11.19 12.02 -8.62
CA ARG A 92 12.56 12.23 -8.14
C ARG A 92 13.62 11.77 -9.15
N LYS A 93 13.36 10.65 -9.83
CA LYS A 93 14.27 10.09 -10.83
C LYS A 93 14.33 10.93 -12.11
N TYR A 94 13.17 11.36 -12.62
CA TYR A 94 13.09 12.10 -13.88
C TYR A 94 12.87 13.59 -13.64
N LYS A 95 13.88 14.43 -13.92
CA LYS A 95 13.81 15.89 -13.77
C LYS A 95 12.59 16.50 -14.46
N ARG A 96 12.21 15.98 -15.64
CA ARG A 96 11.04 16.40 -16.44
C ARG A 96 9.70 16.21 -15.72
N LEU A 97 9.62 15.26 -14.78
CA LEU A 97 8.40 14.90 -14.06
C LEU A 97 8.36 15.49 -12.63
N ARG A 98 9.47 16.05 -12.15
CA ARG A 98 9.63 16.54 -10.77
C ARG A 98 8.53 17.49 -10.33
N THR A 99 8.22 18.49 -11.16
CA THR A 99 7.21 19.52 -10.85
C THR A 99 5.79 19.08 -11.25
N HIS A 100 5.66 18.22 -12.26
CA HIS A 100 4.36 17.91 -12.87
C HIS A 100 3.77 16.59 -12.37
N LYS A 101 3.14 16.61 -11.19
CA LYS A 101 2.46 15.44 -10.60
C LYS A 101 1.49 14.78 -11.59
N MET A 102 0.70 15.56 -12.31
CA MET A 102 -0.26 15.04 -13.31
C MET A 102 0.43 14.33 -14.48
N ARG A 103 1.56 14.85 -14.96
CA ARG A 103 2.34 14.19 -16.02
C ARG A 103 2.97 12.90 -15.51
N ALA A 104 3.41 12.86 -14.25
CA ALA A 104 3.95 11.65 -13.65
C ALA A 104 2.87 10.55 -13.51
N TRP A 105 1.65 10.92 -13.12
CA TRP A 105 0.49 10.02 -13.15
C TRP A 105 0.13 9.56 -14.57
N ALA A 106 0.13 10.47 -15.55
CA ALA A 106 -0.13 10.12 -16.94
C ALA A 106 0.93 9.17 -17.49
N CYS A 107 2.20 9.37 -17.14
CA CYS A 107 3.30 8.48 -17.48
C CYS A 107 3.11 7.09 -16.85
N LEU A 108 2.74 7.02 -15.56
CA LEU A 108 2.43 5.75 -14.89
C LEU A 108 1.24 5.04 -15.54
N ARG A 109 0.18 5.77 -15.89
CA ARG A 109 -0.98 5.22 -16.63
C ARG A 109 -0.56 4.67 -17.99
N GLY A 110 0.24 5.41 -18.75
CA GLY A 110 0.77 4.95 -20.04
C GLY A 110 1.65 3.71 -19.88
N LEU A 111 2.45 3.64 -18.82
CA LEU A 111 3.24 2.44 -18.49
C LEU A 111 2.34 1.24 -18.16
N ARG A 112 1.27 1.45 -17.38
CA ARG A 112 0.28 0.43 -17.05
C ARG A 112 -0.44 -0.09 -18.30
N THR A 113 -0.80 0.78 -19.23
CA THR A 113 -1.43 0.37 -20.50
C THR A 113 -0.48 -0.44 -21.38
N ARG A 114 0.81 -0.07 -21.42
CA ARG A 114 1.82 -0.76 -22.24
C ARG A 114 2.24 -2.11 -21.66
N GLN A 115 2.32 -2.20 -20.33
CA GLN A 115 2.86 -3.35 -19.62
C GLN A 115 2.05 -3.62 -18.34
N PRO A 116 0.79 -4.10 -18.47
CA PRO A 116 -0.09 -4.34 -17.33
C PRO A 116 0.43 -5.43 -16.38
N THR A 117 1.26 -6.35 -16.89
CA THR A 117 1.80 -7.51 -16.14
C THR A 117 3.01 -7.17 -15.26
N LEU A 118 3.53 -5.92 -15.32
CA LEU A 118 4.67 -5.49 -14.50
C LEU A 118 4.33 -5.55 -13.01
N PHE A 119 3.13 -5.14 -12.63
CA PHE A 119 2.66 -5.19 -11.26
C PHE A 119 1.38 -6.00 -11.15
N PRO A 120 1.34 -7.03 -10.28
CA PRO A 120 0.18 -7.92 -10.15
C PRO A 120 -1.14 -7.20 -9.84
N HIS A 121 -1.08 -6.04 -9.18
CA HIS A 121 -2.28 -5.30 -8.81
C HIS A 121 -2.89 -4.48 -9.94
N TRP A 122 -2.13 -4.15 -10.98
CA TRP A 122 -2.65 -3.41 -12.14
C TRP A 122 -3.64 -4.25 -12.94
N GLU A 123 -3.44 -5.56 -12.98
CA GLU A 123 -4.36 -6.54 -13.55
C GLU A 123 -5.63 -6.69 -12.70
N LEU A 124 -5.47 -6.79 -11.38
CA LEU A 124 -6.60 -6.87 -10.45
C LEU A 124 -7.54 -5.66 -10.58
N GLU A 125 -7.00 -4.45 -10.70
CA GLU A 125 -7.80 -3.25 -10.94
C GLU A 125 -8.38 -3.17 -12.36
N ALA A 126 -7.72 -3.76 -13.37
CA ALA A 126 -8.21 -3.74 -14.75
C ALA A 126 -9.39 -4.69 -14.96
N THR A 127 -9.43 -5.82 -14.24
CA THR A 127 -10.53 -6.80 -14.30
C THR A 127 -11.79 -6.33 -13.56
N VAL A 128 -11.65 -5.50 -12.54
CA VAL A 128 -12.77 -5.03 -11.68
C VAL A 128 -13.43 -3.75 -12.22
N GLY A 129 -12.85 -3.11 -13.23
CA GLY A 129 -13.37 -1.90 -13.87
C GLY A 129 -14.19 -2.15 -15.15
N ARG A 130 -14.65 -3.37 -15.39
CA ARG A 130 -15.53 -3.74 -16.51
C ARG A 130 -16.93 -4.08 -16.02
#